data_AF-X1MY85-F1
#
_entry.id   AF-X1MY85-F1
#
_cell.length_a   1.000
_cell.length_b   1.000
_cell.length_c   1.000
_cell.angle_alpha   90.00
_cell.angle_beta   90.00
_cell.angle_gamma   90.00
#
_symmetry.space_group_name_H-M   'P 1'
#
loop_
_entity.id
_entity.type
_entity.pdbx_description
1 polymer ?
#
loop_
_entity_poly.entity_id
_entity_poly.type
_entity_poly.pdbx_seq_one_letter_code
_entity_poly.pdbx_strand_id
1 'polypeptide(L)'
;QGVKAQIFAGVQTFEKYFGEKPKGFWLPECAYSPGVDKALADAGIQFTFVDEETLLRSKPVPSKGIGAPVYSPHGVALFSRNQCISETIWNSSVGYPGDFDYREFYRDVAYERENEYIKSFIHPEGIRVDTGLKYWRITGETENKDWYQRDWALNKVQNHANDFCHRIKEYLHTNEQSYPPQLITAPFDAELFGHWWFEGPEFLLQSMNVSTEQNITWITPQEFLTRHYQDLETVRPCFSTWGRNQTGEVWLNESNAWM
;
A
#
# COMPACT_ATOMS: atom_id res chain seq x y z
N GLN A 1 -4.24 -25.25 -12.28
CA GLN A 1 -5.60 -24.90 -12.75
C GLN A 1 -6.23 -23.81 -11.87
N GLY A 2 -6.13 -23.90 -10.53
CA GLY A 2 -6.68 -22.89 -9.61
C GLY A 2 -6.21 -21.44 -9.84
N VAL A 3 -4.90 -21.21 -9.99
CA VAL A 3 -4.34 -19.85 -10.25
C VAL A 3 -4.99 -19.18 -11.48
N LYS A 4 -5.06 -19.90 -12.60
CA LYS A 4 -5.69 -19.37 -13.82
C LYS A 4 -7.16 -19.05 -13.57
N ALA A 5 -7.90 -19.97 -12.95
CA ALA A 5 -9.33 -19.77 -12.69
C ALA A 5 -9.60 -18.52 -11.83
N GLN A 6 -8.80 -18.28 -10.79
CA GLN A 6 -8.90 -17.09 -9.94
C GLN A 6 -8.64 -15.80 -10.73
N ILE A 7 -7.55 -15.75 -11.52
CA ILE A 7 -7.21 -14.57 -12.33
C ILE A 7 -8.30 -14.29 -13.37
N PHE A 8 -8.75 -15.30 -14.12
CA PHE A 8 -9.80 -15.14 -15.13
C PHE A 8 -11.13 -14.69 -14.52
N ALA A 9 -11.53 -15.25 -13.37
CA ALA A 9 -12.74 -14.82 -12.68
C ALA A 9 -12.65 -13.36 -12.21
N GLY A 10 -11.48 -12.94 -11.70
CA GLY A 10 -11.22 -11.55 -11.34
C GLY A 10 -11.32 -10.60 -12.53
N VAL A 11 -10.69 -10.94 -13.66
CA VAL A 11 -10.75 -10.17 -14.92
C VAL A 11 -12.18 -10.04 -15.44
N GLN A 12 -12.94 -11.13 -15.48
CA GLN A 12 -14.34 -11.12 -15.93
C GLN A 12 -15.23 -10.28 -15.00
N THR A 13 -14.97 -10.35 -13.70
CA THR A 13 -15.70 -9.55 -12.71
C THR A 13 -15.41 -8.07 -12.89
N PHE A 14 -14.14 -7.70 -13.07
CA PHE A 14 -13.76 -6.32 -13.36
C PHE A 14 -14.43 -5.81 -14.64
N GLU A 15 -14.35 -6.57 -15.74
CA GLU A 15 -14.97 -6.22 -17.03
C GLU A 15 -16.48 -6.03 -16.91
N LYS A 16 -17.16 -6.86 -16.11
CA LYS A 16 -18.60 -6.73 -15.84
C LYS A 16 -18.96 -5.40 -15.16
N TYR A 17 -18.16 -4.93 -14.21
CA TYR A 17 -18.48 -3.73 -13.41
C TYR A 17 -17.91 -2.43 -13.99
N PHE A 18 -16.80 -2.50 -14.72
CA PHE A 18 -16.12 -1.32 -15.28
C PHE A 18 -16.27 -1.20 -16.80
N GLY A 19 -16.77 -2.22 -17.50
CA GLY A 19 -17.05 -2.19 -18.94
C GLY A 19 -15.83 -2.37 -19.84
N GLU A 20 -14.63 -2.56 -19.27
CA GLU A 20 -13.40 -2.83 -20.01
C GLU A 20 -12.51 -3.82 -19.27
N LYS A 21 -11.58 -4.46 -19.98
CA LYS A 21 -10.62 -5.39 -19.37
C LYS A 21 -9.55 -4.64 -18.58
N PRO A 22 -9.21 -5.10 -17.36
CA PRO A 22 -8.13 -4.50 -16.59
C PRO A 22 -6.78 -4.73 -17.28
N LYS A 23 -5.91 -3.72 -17.24
CA LYS A 23 -4.51 -3.84 -17.69
C LYS A 23 -3.56 -4.21 -16.55
N GLY A 24 -3.92 -3.88 -15.32
CA GLY A 24 -3.17 -4.22 -14.11
C GLY A 24 -3.87 -5.27 -13.27
N PHE A 25 -3.10 -6.02 -12.49
CA PHE A 25 -3.64 -6.95 -11.50
C PHE A 25 -2.84 -6.83 -10.20
N TRP A 26 -3.53 -6.75 -9.06
CA TRP A 26 -2.89 -6.86 -7.75
C TRP A 26 -2.91 -8.32 -7.32
N LEU A 27 -1.74 -8.96 -7.28
CA LEU A 27 -1.64 -10.32 -6.74
C LEU A 27 -1.97 -10.29 -5.25
N PRO A 28 -2.84 -11.20 -4.76
CA PRO A 28 -3.07 -11.33 -3.33
C PRO A 28 -1.73 -11.43 -2.60
N GLU A 29 -1.52 -10.52 -1.67
CA GLU A 29 -0.31 -10.46 -0.84
C GLU A 29 1.00 -10.26 -1.62
N CYS A 30 0.92 -9.70 -2.83
CA CYS A 30 2.02 -9.64 -3.79
C CYS A 30 2.71 -11.01 -3.96
N ALA A 31 1.98 -12.11 -3.74
CA ALA A 31 2.53 -13.45 -3.72
C ALA A 31 2.87 -13.88 -5.15
N TYR A 32 4.14 -13.69 -5.50
CA TYR A 32 4.65 -14.01 -6.81
C TYR A 32 5.31 -15.39 -6.79
N SER A 33 5.00 -16.24 -7.77
CA SER A 33 5.76 -17.46 -8.06
C SER A 33 6.01 -17.60 -9.56
N PRO A 34 7.15 -18.18 -9.99
CA PRO A 34 7.40 -18.41 -11.41
C PRO A 34 6.25 -19.19 -12.07
N GLY A 35 5.69 -18.65 -13.15
CA GLY A 35 4.53 -19.20 -13.85
C GLY A 35 3.22 -18.45 -13.58
N VAL A 36 3.13 -17.63 -12.51
CA VAL A 36 1.99 -16.72 -12.29
C VAL A 36 1.94 -15.64 -13.38
N ASP A 37 3.10 -15.11 -13.76
CA ASP A 37 3.27 -14.19 -14.88
C ASP A 37 2.66 -14.72 -16.18
N LYS A 38 2.84 -16.00 -16.49
CA LYS A 38 2.19 -16.63 -17.65
C LYS A 38 0.66 -16.62 -17.53
N ALA A 39 0.12 -16.92 -16.35
CA ALA A 39 -1.32 -16.90 -16.14
C ALA A 39 -1.91 -15.49 -16.25
N LEU A 40 -1.18 -14.48 -15.77
CA LEU A 40 -1.53 -13.05 -15.94
C LEU A 40 -1.49 -12.65 -17.42
N ALA A 41 -0.43 -13.01 -18.14
CA ALA A 41 -0.29 -12.73 -19.58
C ALA A 41 -1.39 -13.40 -20.40
N ASP A 42 -1.70 -14.68 -20.13
CA ASP A 42 -2.80 -15.42 -20.78
C ASP A 42 -4.17 -14.73 -20.57
N ALA A 43 -4.35 -14.00 -19.46
CA ALA A 43 -5.55 -13.23 -19.14
C ALA A 43 -5.55 -11.79 -19.71
N GLY A 44 -4.47 -11.38 -20.40
CA GLY A 44 -4.33 -10.05 -20.98
C GLY A 44 -3.83 -8.97 -20.01
N ILE A 45 -3.35 -9.37 -18.82
CA ILE A 45 -2.77 -8.43 -17.85
C ILE A 45 -1.37 -8.00 -18.31
N GLN A 46 -1.12 -6.70 -18.25
CA GLN A 46 0.12 -6.06 -18.68
C GLN A 46 1.09 -5.82 -17.52
N PHE A 47 0.58 -5.61 -16.30
CA PHE A 47 1.43 -5.38 -15.13
C PHE A 47 0.85 -5.89 -13.82
N THR A 48 1.74 -6.12 -12.86
CA THR A 48 1.42 -6.43 -11.46
C THR A 48 2.42 -5.77 -10.52
N PHE A 49 2.10 -5.77 -9.24
CA PHE A 49 2.97 -5.34 -8.15
C PHE A 49 3.61 -6.56 -7.48
N VAL A 50 4.82 -6.37 -6.97
CA VAL A 50 5.62 -7.40 -6.27
C VAL A 50 6.39 -6.78 -5.11
N ASP A 51 6.92 -7.63 -4.23
CA ASP A 51 7.89 -7.18 -3.23
C ASP A 51 9.25 -6.84 -3.88
N GLU A 52 10.05 -5.99 -3.24
CA GLU A 52 11.41 -5.64 -3.71
C GLU A 52 12.33 -6.87 -3.81
N GLU A 53 12.21 -7.84 -2.90
CA GLU A 53 13.01 -9.07 -2.92
C GLU A 53 12.76 -9.92 -4.17
N THR A 54 11.58 -9.81 -4.79
CA THR A 54 11.29 -10.47 -6.07
C THR A 54 12.28 -10.06 -7.15
N LEU A 55 12.66 -8.78 -7.17
CA LEU A 55 13.56 -8.19 -8.16
C LEU A 55 15.02 -8.30 -7.70
N LEU A 56 15.32 -8.00 -6.44
CA LEU A 56 16.69 -8.03 -5.91
C LEU A 56 17.30 -9.44 -5.94
N ARG A 57 16.46 -10.50 -5.86
CA ARG A 57 16.90 -11.90 -5.97
C ARG A 57 16.72 -12.50 -7.36
N SER A 58 16.23 -11.73 -8.32
CA SER A 58 15.97 -12.19 -9.68
C SER A 58 17.26 -12.49 -10.47
N LYS A 59 17.12 -13.15 -11.62
CA LYS A 59 18.25 -13.48 -12.52
C LYS A 59 18.01 -12.96 -13.95
N PRO A 60 18.85 -12.05 -14.48
CA PRO A 60 19.83 -11.23 -13.75
C PRO A 60 19.15 -10.29 -12.75
N VAL A 61 19.92 -9.71 -11.82
CA VAL A 61 19.44 -8.60 -10.99
C VAL A 61 19.32 -7.36 -11.88
N PRO A 62 18.21 -6.59 -11.84
CA PRO A 62 18.02 -5.42 -12.67
C PRO A 62 19.09 -4.36 -12.41
N SER A 63 19.53 -3.65 -13.45
CA SER A 63 20.58 -2.63 -13.31
C SER A 63 20.18 -1.48 -12.38
N LYS A 64 18.87 -1.18 -12.27
CA LYS A 64 18.30 -0.14 -11.39
C LYS A 64 17.73 -0.69 -10.08
N GLY A 65 17.99 -1.96 -9.75
CA GLY A 65 17.39 -2.62 -8.59
C GLY A 65 15.86 -2.55 -8.62
N ILE A 66 15.28 -1.75 -7.72
CA ILE A 66 13.83 -1.53 -7.61
C ILE A 66 13.35 -0.17 -8.16
N GLY A 67 14.28 0.63 -8.70
CA GLY A 67 14.01 1.99 -9.17
C GLY A 67 13.30 2.05 -10.52
N ALA A 68 13.04 0.93 -11.18
CA ALA A 68 12.26 0.85 -12.42
C ALA A 68 11.54 -0.50 -12.52
N PRO A 69 10.42 -0.59 -13.25
CA PRO A 69 9.74 -1.85 -13.42
C PRO A 69 10.52 -2.71 -14.41
N VAL A 70 10.34 -4.02 -14.30
CA VAL A 70 11.00 -5.00 -15.17
C VAL A 70 9.98 -5.93 -15.78
N TYR A 71 10.29 -6.51 -16.94
CA TYR A 71 9.48 -7.59 -17.50
C TYR A 71 9.81 -8.94 -16.87
N SER A 72 8.76 -9.68 -16.56
CA SER A 72 8.83 -11.13 -16.41
C SER A 72 9.11 -11.81 -17.77
N PRO A 73 9.52 -13.09 -17.79
CA PRO A 73 9.79 -13.82 -19.04
C PRO A 73 8.60 -13.91 -20.00
N HIS A 74 7.37 -13.70 -19.51
CA HIS A 74 6.13 -13.74 -20.30
C HIS A 74 5.60 -12.33 -20.65
N GLY A 75 6.37 -11.27 -20.38
CA GLY A 75 6.04 -9.90 -20.80
C GLY A 75 5.12 -9.12 -19.86
N VAL A 76 4.82 -9.63 -18.67
CA VAL A 76 4.13 -8.86 -17.62
C VAL A 76 5.14 -7.98 -16.91
N ALA A 77 4.88 -6.67 -16.84
CA ALA A 77 5.71 -5.72 -16.09
C ALA A 77 5.50 -5.85 -14.57
N LEU A 78 6.59 -5.81 -13.82
CA LEU A 78 6.62 -6.00 -12.38
C LEU A 78 7.06 -4.69 -11.72
N PHE A 79 6.14 -4.06 -10.98
CA PHE A 79 6.43 -2.88 -10.16
C PHE A 79 6.75 -3.34 -8.74
N SER A 80 7.99 -3.20 -8.31
CA SER A 80 8.38 -3.51 -6.93
C SER A 80 7.98 -2.39 -5.98
N ARG A 81 7.46 -2.74 -4.80
CA ARG A 81 7.34 -1.77 -3.71
C ARG A 81 8.71 -1.25 -3.30
N ASN A 82 8.71 -0.05 -2.71
CA ASN A 82 9.86 0.54 -2.07
C ASN A 82 9.61 0.53 -0.55
N GLN A 83 10.25 -0.39 0.18
CA GLN A 83 10.02 -0.55 1.62
C GLN A 83 10.47 0.70 2.39
N CYS A 84 11.63 1.27 2.06
CA CYS A 84 12.16 2.46 2.73
C CYS A 84 11.15 3.64 2.75
N ILE A 85 10.51 3.92 1.62
CA ILE A 85 9.49 4.97 1.54
C ILE A 85 8.18 4.53 2.20
N SER A 86 7.77 3.27 2.01
CA SER A 86 6.50 2.76 2.53
C SER A 86 6.48 2.67 4.07
N GLU A 87 7.60 2.34 4.70
CA GLU A 87 7.75 2.20 6.16
C GLU A 87 7.49 3.51 6.91
N THR A 88 7.75 4.67 6.28
CA THR A 88 7.47 5.99 6.88
C THR A 88 5.99 6.18 7.22
N ILE A 89 5.11 5.49 6.51
CA ILE A 89 3.66 5.51 6.70
C ILE A 89 3.19 4.24 7.42
N TRP A 90 3.69 3.06 7.01
CA TRP A 90 3.22 1.77 7.53
C TRP A 90 3.63 1.47 8.97
N ASN A 91 4.70 2.09 9.47
CA ASN A 91 5.18 1.77 10.81
C ASN A 91 4.24 2.35 11.88
N SER A 92 3.51 1.50 12.59
CA SER A 92 2.55 1.91 13.62
C SER A 92 3.20 2.58 14.84
N SER A 93 4.50 2.37 15.08
CA SER A 93 5.21 2.89 16.24
C SER A 93 6.02 4.15 15.96
N VAL A 94 6.56 4.29 14.74
CA VAL A 94 7.42 5.44 14.36
C VAL A 94 6.99 6.15 13.08
N GLY A 95 5.99 5.64 12.37
CA GLY A 95 5.45 6.26 11.16
C GLY A 95 4.45 7.36 11.48
N TYR A 96 4.09 8.14 10.45
CA TYR A 96 3.21 9.31 10.61
C TYR A 96 1.89 9.02 11.33
N PRO A 97 1.15 7.91 11.05
CA PRO A 97 -0.13 7.64 11.70
C PRO A 97 -0.07 7.56 13.24
N GLY A 98 1.10 7.30 13.82
CA GLY A 98 1.31 7.22 15.26
C GLY A 98 1.50 8.57 15.96
N ASP A 99 1.47 9.70 15.25
CA ASP A 99 1.67 11.02 15.87
C ASP A 99 0.62 11.34 16.93
N PHE A 100 1.06 11.92 18.04
CA PHE A 100 0.24 12.13 19.22
C PHE A 100 -0.93 13.10 19.02
N ASP A 101 -0.91 13.91 17.96
CA ASP A 101 -1.98 14.83 17.63
C ASP A 101 -3.05 14.24 16.70
N TYR A 102 -2.82 13.02 16.16
CA TYR A 102 -3.83 12.31 15.36
C TYR A 102 -4.88 11.62 16.20
N ARG A 103 -6.04 11.36 15.57
CA ARG A 103 -7.18 10.73 16.22
C ARG A 103 -6.85 9.31 16.70
N GLU A 104 -7.14 9.03 17.97
CA GLU A 104 -6.96 7.71 18.57
C GLU A 104 -7.99 6.73 17.99
N PHE A 105 -7.51 5.62 17.42
CA PHE A 105 -8.36 4.61 16.80
C PHE A 105 -9.10 3.78 17.85
N TYR A 106 -8.46 3.43 18.97
CA TYR A 106 -9.01 2.48 19.93
C TYR A 106 -9.94 3.11 20.99
N ARG A 107 -10.05 4.44 21.05
CA ARG A 107 -10.97 5.15 21.97
C ARG A 107 -12.24 5.59 21.23
N ASP A 108 -13.36 4.98 21.59
CA ASP A 108 -14.68 5.28 21.04
C ASP A 108 -15.68 5.60 22.15
N VAL A 109 -16.63 6.49 21.87
CA VAL A 109 -17.73 6.81 22.78
C VAL A 109 -18.49 5.57 23.25
N ALA A 110 -18.51 4.52 22.43
CA ALA A 110 -19.07 3.22 22.76
C ALA A 110 -18.58 2.67 24.10
N TYR A 111 -17.35 2.94 24.51
CA TYR A 111 -16.73 2.42 25.73
C TYR A 111 -16.72 3.42 26.89
N GLU A 112 -16.99 4.70 26.62
CA GLU A 112 -16.96 5.77 27.63
C GLU A 112 -18.34 6.11 28.20
N ARG A 113 -19.41 5.90 27.41
CA ARG A 113 -20.77 6.25 27.83
C ARG A 113 -21.42 5.15 28.66
N GLU A 114 -22.39 5.56 29.47
CA GLU A 114 -23.21 4.66 30.28
C GLU A 114 -24.03 3.70 29.39
N ASN A 115 -24.26 2.49 29.90
CA ASN A 115 -24.94 1.44 29.15
C ASN A 115 -26.34 1.86 28.67
N GLU A 116 -27.09 2.62 29.46
CA GLU A 116 -28.45 3.05 29.10
C GLU A 116 -28.45 3.99 27.90
N TYR A 117 -27.51 4.94 27.86
CA TYR A 117 -27.36 5.89 26.74
C TYR A 117 -26.92 5.19 25.45
N ILE A 118 -25.93 4.28 25.55
CA ILE A 118 -25.30 3.70 24.36
C ILE A 118 -26.07 2.53 23.76
N LYS A 119 -27.03 1.94 24.50
CA LYS A 119 -27.74 0.70 24.17
C LYS A 119 -28.30 0.64 22.74
N SER A 120 -28.84 1.74 22.23
CA SER A 120 -29.44 1.80 20.88
C SER A 120 -28.41 1.89 19.74
N PHE A 121 -27.13 2.09 20.06
CA PHE A 121 -26.05 2.31 19.10
C PHE A 121 -25.02 1.17 19.06
N ILE A 122 -25.17 0.16 19.91
CA ILE A 122 -24.31 -1.02 19.97
C ILE A 122 -25.08 -2.28 19.58
N HIS A 123 -24.44 -3.45 19.64
CA HIS A 123 -25.07 -4.71 19.28
C HIS A 123 -26.36 -4.94 20.09
N PRO A 124 -27.44 -5.48 19.49
CA PRO A 124 -28.72 -5.71 20.18
C PRO A 124 -28.61 -6.57 21.45
N GLU A 125 -27.60 -7.43 21.53
CA GLU A 125 -27.31 -8.26 22.72
C GLU A 125 -26.53 -7.52 23.82
N GLY A 126 -26.25 -6.23 23.66
CA GLY A 126 -25.52 -5.40 24.62
C GLY A 126 -24.00 -5.47 24.50
N ILE A 127 -23.46 -6.06 23.43
CA ILE A 127 -22.02 -6.11 23.16
C ILE A 127 -21.57 -4.74 22.64
N ARG A 128 -20.64 -4.09 23.35
CA ARG A 128 -20.05 -2.81 22.92
C ARG A 128 -19.23 -3.02 21.66
N VAL A 129 -19.51 -2.20 20.65
CA VAL A 129 -18.81 -2.13 19.37
C VAL A 129 -18.59 -0.66 19.05
N ASP A 130 -17.56 -0.35 18.29
CA ASP A 130 -17.23 1.01 17.91
C ASP A 130 -18.41 1.71 17.20
N THR A 131 -18.74 2.92 17.64
CA THR A 131 -19.74 3.76 16.97
C THR A 131 -19.16 4.55 15.80
N GLY A 132 -17.82 4.70 15.76
CA GLY A 132 -17.11 5.59 14.85
C GLY A 132 -16.96 7.01 15.38
N LEU A 133 -17.61 7.34 16.51
CA LEU A 133 -17.46 8.63 17.19
C LEU A 133 -16.30 8.56 18.20
N LYS A 134 -15.13 9.02 17.73
CA LYS A 134 -13.86 9.00 18.45
C LYS A 134 -13.40 10.44 18.67
N TYR A 135 -13.33 10.89 19.93
CA TYR A 135 -13.05 12.28 20.30
C TYR A 135 -11.67 12.49 20.95
N TRP A 136 -10.81 11.47 20.92
CA TRP A 136 -9.50 11.51 21.57
C TRP A 136 -8.38 11.51 20.53
N ARG A 137 -7.23 12.06 20.92
CA ARG A 137 -5.99 11.95 20.16
C ARG A 137 -5.08 10.89 20.79
N ILE A 138 -4.10 10.41 20.02
CA ILE A 138 -3.16 9.38 20.46
C ILE A 138 -2.42 9.80 21.73
N THR A 139 -2.10 11.08 21.92
CA THR A 139 -1.55 11.68 23.17
C THR A 139 -0.13 11.23 23.55
N GLY A 140 0.21 9.97 23.32
CA GLY A 140 1.43 9.30 23.75
C GLY A 140 1.12 7.89 24.28
N GLU A 141 2.12 7.25 24.86
CA GLU A 141 2.02 5.95 25.55
C GLU A 141 1.38 6.11 26.93
N THR A 142 0.09 6.47 26.96
CA THR A 142 -0.69 6.71 28.18
C THR A 142 -2.12 6.24 28.03
N GLU A 143 -2.71 5.72 29.11
CA GLU A 143 -4.14 5.40 29.18
C GLU A 143 -5.02 6.66 29.17
N ASN A 144 -4.51 7.76 29.73
CA ASN A 144 -5.19 9.04 29.80
C ASN A 144 -4.98 9.80 28.49
N LYS A 145 -5.88 9.56 27.53
CA LYS A 145 -5.89 10.22 26.23
C LYS A 145 -6.56 11.59 26.35
N ASP A 146 -5.98 12.60 25.71
CA ASP A 146 -6.53 13.95 25.62
C ASP A 146 -7.54 14.07 24.47
N TRP A 147 -8.31 15.16 24.49
CA TRP A 147 -9.27 15.49 23.44
C TRP A 147 -8.58 15.75 22.10
N TYR A 148 -9.20 15.25 21.04
CA TYR A 148 -8.80 15.48 19.66
C TYR A 148 -8.99 16.94 19.27
N GLN A 149 -7.95 17.52 18.64
CA GLN A 149 -7.95 18.89 18.14
C GLN A 149 -7.61 18.89 16.66
N ARG A 150 -8.62 19.12 15.81
CA ARG A 150 -8.49 19.02 14.36
C ARG A 150 -7.40 19.94 13.79
N ASP A 151 -7.28 21.16 14.30
CA ASP A 151 -6.27 22.11 13.81
C ASP A 151 -4.84 21.63 14.04
N TRP A 152 -4.59 20.93 15.16
CA TRP A 152 -3.28 20.34 15.46
C TRP A 152 -2.98 19.18 14.51
N ALA A 153 -3.96 18.29 14.32
CA ALA A 153 -3.86 17.19 13.38
C ALA A 153 -3.59 17.66 11.95
N LEU A 154 -4.27 18.71 11.48
CA LEU A 154 -4.05 19.29 10.15
C LEU A 154 -2.67 19.95 10.02
N ASN A 155 -2.15 20.59 11.07
CA ASN A 155 -0.77 21.08 11.08
C ASN A 155 0.22 19.91 10.95
N LYS A 156 0.00 18.80 11.66
CA LYS A 156 0.80 17.58 11.50
C LYS A 156 0.73 16.99 10.10
N VAL A 157 -0.46 16.94 9.49
CA VAL A 157 -0.63 16.54 8.08
C VAL A 157 0.28 17.37 7.17
N GLN A 158 0.32 18.69 7.34
CA GLN A 158 1.19 19.55 6.55
C GLN A 158 2.67 19.21 6.75
N ASN A 159 3.11 19.02 8.00
CA ASN A 159 4.51 18.68 8.30
C ASN A 159 4.90 17.31 7.73
N HIS A 160 4.05 16.30 7.91
CA HIS A 160 4.30 14.94 7.40
C HIS A 160 4.26 14.87 5.88
N ALA A 161 3.36 15.60 5.22
CA ALA A 161 3.34 15.66 3.76
C ALA A 161 4.61 16.30 3.19
N ASN A 162 5.14 17.33 3.86
CA ASN A 162 6.42 17.94 3.51
C ASN A 162 7.60 16.97 3.69
N ASP A 163 7.68 16.29 4.83
CA ASP A 163 8.70 15.28 5.11
C ASP A 163 8.64 14.13 4.10
N PHE A 164 7.44 13.63 3.79
CA PHE A 164 7.25 12.55 2.82
C PHE A 164 7.74 12.94 1.41
N CYS A 165 7.37 14.13 0.92
CA CYS A 165 7.85 14.62 -0.38
C CYS A 165 9.37 14.86 -0.37
N HIS A 166 9.91 15.36 0.74
CA HIS A 166 11.35 15.54 0.91
C HIS A 166 12.10 14.19 0.82
N ARG A 167 11.63 13.16 1.50
CA ARG A 167 12.21 11.80 1.43
C ARG A 167 12.12 11.19 0.03
N ILE A 168 11.01 11.38 -0.67
CA ILE A 168 10.88 10.97 -2.08
C ILE A 168 11.97 11.63 -2.93
N LYS A 169 12.16 12.95 -2.76
CA LYS A 169 13.19 13.70 -3.48
C LYS A 169 14.60 13.21 -3.16
N GLU A 170 14.92 13.05 -1.89
CA GLU A 170 16.22 12.56 -1.46
C GLU A 170 16.50 11.19 -2.07
N TYR A 171 15.53 10.27 -2.00
CA TYR A 171 15.64 8.94 -2.61
C TYR A 171 15.89 9.02 -4.12
N LEU A 172 15.12 9.83 -4.85
CA LEU A 172 15.28 9.99 -6.31
C LEU A 172 16.59 10.70 -6.69
N HIS A 173 17.14 11.54 -5.80
CA HIS A 173 18.41 12.22 -5.99
C HIS A 173 19.59 11.27 -5.77
N THR A 174 19.57 10.50 -4.67
CA THR A 174 20.62 9.53 -4.33
C THR A 174 20.80 8.45 -5.38
N ASN A 175 19.72 8.03 -6.04
CA ASN A 175 19.80 6.96 -7.02
C ASN A 175 20.18 7.43 -8.43
N GLU A 176 20.39 8.74 -8.68
CA GLU A 176 20.69 9.35 -9.99
C GLU A 176 19.67 9.03 -11.11
N GLN A 177 18.98 10.07 -11.62
CA GLN A 177 18.04 9.87 -12.72
C GLN A 177 18.74 9.40 -14.00
N SER A 178 18.19 8.34 -14.60
CA SER A 178 18.63 7.76 -15.87
C SER A 178 17.42 7.30 -16.67
N TYR A 179 17.57 7.05 -17.97
CA TYR A 179 16.49 6.54 -18.83
C TYR A 179 16.39 5.00 -18.75
N PRO A 180 15.19 4.38 -18.69
CA PRO A 180 13.89 5.00 -18.42
C PRO A 180 13.84 5.57 -16.99
N PRO A 181 13.05 6.64 -16.74
CA PRO A 181 13.07 7.38 -15.48
C PRO A 181 12.95 6.49 -14.25
N GLN A 182 13.63 6.86 -13.16
CA GLN A 182 13.40 6.13 -11.91
C GLN A 182 12.02 6.45 -11.35
N LEU A 183 11.41 5.44 -10.74
CA LEU A 183 10.12 5.55 -10.08
C LEU A 183 10.17 4.93 -8.68
N ILE A 184 9.25 5.40 -7.83
CA ILE A 184 9.00 4.82 -6.52
C ILE A 184 7.58 4.26 -6.53
N THR A 185 7.42 2.99 -6.21
CA THR A 185 6.10 2.40 -5.98
C THR A 185 5.90 2.25 -4.48
N ALA A 186 4.91 2.93 -3.93
CA ALA A 186 4.54 2.83 -2.52
C ALA A 186 3.08 2.35 -2.41
N PRO A 187 2.84 1.03 -2.34
CA PRO A 187 1.50 0.48 -2.17
C PRO A 187 1.10 0.49 -0.69
N PHE A 188 -0.17 0.79 -0.44
CA PHE A 188 -0.78 0.83 0.89
C PHE A 188 -2.17 0.22 0.84
N ASP A 189 -2.60 -0.37 1.95
CA ASP A 189 -3.99 -0.80 2.08
C ASP A 189 -4.90 0.43 2.12
N ALA A 190 -5.98 0.39 1.34
CA ALA A 190 -6.87 1.55 1.19
C ALA A 190 -7.50 1.97 2.53
N GLU A 191 -7.77 1.01 3.43
CA GLU A 191 -8.32 1.27 4.76
C GLU A 191 -7.34 1.97 5.71
N LEU A 192 -6.04 2.03 5.36
CA LEU A 192 -5.11 2.84 6.14
C LEU A 192 -5.56 4.31 6.15
N PHE A 193 -5.99 4.84 5.00
CA PHE A 193 -6.34 6.25 4.85
C PHE A 193 -7.83 6.49 5.11
N GLY A 194 -8.14 6.96 6.32
CA GLY A 194 -9.46 7.43 6.75
C GLY A 194 -10.12 6.52 7.79
N HIS A 195 -9.73 5.23 7.83
CA HIS A 195 -10.21 4.28 8.84
C HIS A 195 -9.18 4.12 9.96
N TRP A 196 -8.04 3.46 9.72
CA TRP A 196 -6.97 3.31 10.72
C TRP A 196 -6.31 4.65 11.05
N TRP A 197 -5.90 5.40 10.02
CA TRP A 197 -5.39 6.75 10.14
C TRP A 197 -6.44 7.75 9.65
N PHE A 198 -7.12 8.41 10.58
CA PHE A 198 -8.27 9.24 10.26
C PHE A 198 -7.95 10.38 9.28
N GLU A 199 -6.80 11.03 9.46
CA GLU A 199 -6.33 12.16 8.65
C GLU A 199 -5.60 11.73 7.37
N GLY A 200 -5.56 10.41 7.09
CA GLY A 200 -4.90 9.86 5.92
C GLY A 200 -5.36 10.46 4.58
N PRO A 201 -6.66 10.70 4.34
CA PRO A 201 -7.12 11.34 3.10
C PRO A 201 -6.61 12.78 2.95
N GLU A 202 -6.61 13.56 4.04
CA GLU A 202 -6.03 14.91 4.04
C GLU A 202 -4.52 14.87 3.79
N PHE A 203 -3.81 13.87 4.32
CA PHE A 203 -2.40 13.65 4.02
C PHE A 203 -2.16 13.39 2.53
N LEU A 204 -2.93 12.49 1.90
CA LEU A 204 -2.79 12.22 0.47
C LEU A 204 -2.99 13.49 -0.38
N LEU A 205 -4.03 14.27 -0.07
CA LEU A 205 -4.28 15.54 -0.73
C LEU A 205 -3.12 16.52 -0.54
N GLN A 206 -2.63 16.67 0.69
CA GLN A 206 -1.55 17.59 0.99
C GLN A 206 -0.22 17.15 0.36
N SER A 207 0.07 15.85 0.31
CA SER A 207 1.22 15.31 -0.42
C SER A 207 1.14 15.62 -1.91
N MET A 208 -0.05 15.56 -2.54
CA MET A 208 -0.22 15.99 -3.94
C MET A 208 0.07 17.48 -4.13
N ASN A 209 -0.38 18.35 -3.20
CA ASN A 209 -0.08 19.78 -3.26
C ASN A 209 1.42 20.05 -3.15
N VAL A 210 2.06 19.52 -2.10
CA VAL A 210 3.51 19.70 -1.87
C VAL A 210 4.33 19.10 -3.02
N SER A 211 3.92 17.95 -3.56
CA SER A 211 4.61 17.33 -4.70
C SER A 211 4.68 18.26 -5.92
N THR A 212 3.63 19.06 -6.15
CA THR A 212 3.58 20.03 -7.25
C THR A 212 4.58 21.15 -7.04
N GLU A 213 4.65 21.72 -5.84
CA GLU A 213 5.65 22.74 -5.46
C GLU A 213 7.08 22.20 -5.54
N GLN A 214 7.22 20.89 -5.30
CA GLN A 214 8.49 20.19 -5.30
C GLN A 214 8.86 19.58 -6.65
N ASN A 215 8.07 19.73 -7.73
CA ASN A 215 8.33 19.09 -9.05
C ASN A 215 8.44 17.55 -8.99
N ILE A 216 7.73 16.91 -8.08
CA ILE A 216 7.57 15.44 -8.06
C ILE A 216 6.40 15.09 -8.99
N THR A 217 6.63 14.15 -9.90
CA THR A 217 5.60 13.73 -10.88
C THR A 217 4.95 12.42 -10.43
N TRP A 218 3.63 12.42 -10.32
CA TRP A 218 2.83 11.20 -10.17
C TRP A 218 2.51 10.62 -11.54
N ILE A 219 2.59 9.30 -11.66
CA ILE A 219 2.31 8.60 -12.91
C ILE A 219 1.58 7.29 -12.61
N THR A 220 0.62 6.93 -13.46
CA THR A 220 0.00 5.61 -13.37
C THR A 220 0.91 4.54 -13.98
N PRO A 221 0.88 3.28 -13.51
CA PRO A 221 1.66 2.21 -14.13
C PRO A 221 1.38 2.07 -15.64
N GLN A 222 0.13 2.23 -16.06
CA GLN A 222 -0.28 2.18 -17.46
C GLN A 222 0.36 3.30 -18.29
N GLU A 223 0.39 4.52 -17.76
CA GLU A 223 1.01 5.65 -18.45
C GLU A 223 2.53 5.50 -18.54
N PHE A 224 3.16 5.01 -17.48
CA PHE A 224 4.60 4.70 -17.48
C PHE A 224 4.94 3.68 -18.57
N LEU A 225 4.18 2.58 -18.65
CA LEU A 225 4.38 1.57 -19.68
C LEU A 225 4.11 2.11 -21.08
N THR A 226 3.08 2.93 -21.26
CA THR A 226 2.80 3.56 -22.58
C THR A 226 4.00 4.37 -23.08
N ARG A 227 4.73 5.04 -22.17
CA ARG A 227 5.91 5.85 -22.48
C ARG A 227 7.21 5.05 -22.63
N HIS A 228 7.34 3.94 -21.89
CA HIS A 228 8.64 3.26 -21.68
C HIS A 228 8.62 1.74 -21.94
N TYR A 229 7.60 1.20 -22.63
CA TYR A 229 7.46 -0.25 -22.80
C TYR A 229 8.64 -0.93 -23.51
N GLN A 230 9.45 -0.20 -24.29
CA GLN A 230 10.62 -0.75 -25.00
C GLN A 230 11.91 -0.70 -24.17
N ASP A 231 11.89 -0.01 -23.03
CA ASP A 231 13.09 0.38 -22.29
C ASP A 231 13.33 -0.47 -21.04
N LEU A 232 12.44 -1.43 -20.76
CA LEU A 232 12.49 -2.22 -19.53
C LEU A 232 13.32 -3.49 -19.70
N GLU A 233 14.13 -3.78 -18.67
CA GLU A 233 14.88 -5.02 -18.59
C GLU A 233 13.96 -6.22 -18.41
N THR A 234 14.38 -7.38 -18.91
CA THR A 234 13.68 -8.66 -18.65
C THR A 234 14.47 -9.48 -17.66
N VAL A 235 13.81 -9.94 -16.60
CA VAL A 235 14.43 -10.77 -15.55
C VAL A 235 13.64 -12.06 -15.31
N ARG A 236 14.27 -13.02 -14.62
CA ARG A 236 13.61 -14.19 -14.06
C ARG A 236 13.37 -13.96 -12.58
N PRO A 237 12.19 -13.44 -12.18
CA PRO A 237 11.86 -13.15 -10.80
C PRO A 237 11.81 -14.42 -9.93
N CYS A 238 12.14 -14.25 -8.65
CA CYS A 238 12.05 -15.32 -7.65
C CYS A 238 10.70 -15.30 -6.92
N PHE A 239 10.40 -16.41 -6.23
CA PHE A 239 9.27 -16.43 -5.32
C PHE A 239 9.47 -15.45 -4.17
N SER A 240 8.44 -14.66 -3.87
CA SER A 240 8.34 -13.85 -2.67
C SER A 240 6.87 -13.49 -2.40
N THR A 241 6.62 -12.92 -1.22
CA THR A 241 5.37 -12.24 -0.88
C THR A 241 5.70 -10.90 -0.25
N TRP A 242 4.73 -10.00 -0.11
CA TRP A 242 4.94 -8.77 0.67
C TRP A 242 4.74 -8.96 2.19
N GLY A 243 4.47 -10.20 2.63
CA GLY A 243 4.24 -10.56 4.03
C GLY A 243 5.52 -10.74 4.84
N ARG A 244 5.39 -11.36 6.02
CA ARG A 244 6.50 -11.55 6.96
C ARG A 244 7.64 -12.36 6.32
N ASN A 245 8.86 -11.87 6.51
CA ASN A 245 10.10 -12.44 5.94
C ASN A 245 10.07 -12.63 4.41
N GLN A 246 9.11 -11.99 3.71
CA GLN A 246 8.92 -12.10 2.27
C GLN A 246 8.74 -13.56 1.80
N THR A 247 8.23 -14.43 2.68
CA THR A 247 8.00 -15.85 2.41
C THR A 247 6.50 -16.21 2.45
N GLY A 248 6.18 -17.49 2.27
CA GLY A 248 4.83 -17.99 2.46
C GLY A 248 4.43 -18.25 3.92
N GLU A 249 5.30 -18.00 4.90
CA GLU A 249 5.13 -18.47 6.29
C GLU A 249 3.86 -17.98 6.99
N VAL A 250 3.34 -16.81 6.59
CA VAL A 250 2.08 -16.27 7.15
C VAL A 250 0.91 -17.20 6.78
N TRP A 251 0.90 -17.74 5.56
CA TRP A 251 -0.18 -18.58 5.04
C TRP A 251 0.12 -20.08 5.10
N LEU A 252 1.39 -20.46 5.26
CA LEU A 252 1.83 -21.84 5.35
C LEU A 252 2.84 -22.02 6.50
N ASN A 253 2.33 -22.48 7.63
CA ASN A 253 3.08 -22.82 8.84
C ASN A 253 2.39 -23.99 9.58
N GLU A 254 2.99 -24.44 10.68
CA GLU A 254 2.50 -25.61 11.43
C GLU A 254 1.04 -25.49 11.89
N SER A 255 0.55 -24.27 12.17
CA SER A 255 -0.82 -24.06 12.65
C SER A 255 -1.89 -24.22 11.56
N ASN A 256 -1.51 -24.09 10.28
CA ASN A 256 -2.43 -24.06 9.15
C ASN A 256 -2.09 -25.07 8.04
N ALA A 257 -1.03 -25.87 8.20
CA ALA A 257 -0.59 -26.89 7.24
C ALA A 257 -1.59 -28.03 6.97
N TRP A 258 -2.65 -28.15 7.77
CA TRP A 258 -3.69 -29.18 7.62
C TRP A 258 -4.73 -28.84 6.53
N MET A 259 -4.78 -27.59 6.07
CA MET A 259 -5.67 -27.13 4.99
C MET A 259 -5.11 -27.49 3.61
#